data_AF-A0A379TFP4-F1
#
_entry.id   AF-A0A379TFP4-F1
#
_cell.length_a   1.000
_cell.length_b   1.000
_cell.length_c   1.000
_cell.angle_alpha   90.00
_cell.angle_beta   90.00
_cell.angle_gamma   90.00
#
_symmetry.space_group_name_H-M   'P 1'
#
loop_
_entity.id
_entity.type
_entity.pdbx_description
1 polymer ?
#
loop_
_entity_poly.entity_id
_entity_poly.type
_entity_poly.pdbx_seq_one_letter_code
_entity_poly.pdbx_strand_id
1 'polypeptide(L)'
;MNKESIFRQLELRLAGCSLTADALSGFSAMAIADSLRQKRSIISHHLNNLHREQRVVKVNSRPVLFLPVEALRRYHRLAVRQGDYASIQALCAERPGQSGAAHWRAGQLAGVPASV
;
A
#
# COMPACT_ATOMS: atom_id res chain seq x y z
N MET A 1 -0.24 12.28 -15.83
CA MET A 1 0.23 11.05 -15.15
C MET A 1 -0.99 10.19 -14.84
N ASN A 2 -1.01 8.90 -15.19
CA ASN A 2 -2.16 8.02 -14.91
C ASN A 2 -1.89 7.07 -13.74
N LYS A 3 -2.95 6.43 -13.23
CA LYS A 3 -2.91 5.49 -12.10
C LYS A 3 -1.97 4.30 -12.36
N GLU A 4 -2.01 3.73 -13.57
CA GLU A 4 -1.19 2.57 -13.94
C GLU A 4 0.30 2.87 -13.90
N SER A 5 0.73 4.04 -14.37
CA SER A 5 2.14 4.46 -14.30
C SER A 5 2.61 4.61 -12.85
N ILE A 6 1.75 5.11 -11.95
CA ILE A 6 2.06 5.17 -10.52
C ILE A 6 2.22 3.76 -9.96
N PHE A 7 1.28 2.86 -10.26
CA PHE A 7 1.33 1.49 -9.77
C PHE A 7 2.60 0.75 -10.23
N ARG A 8 2.93 0.83 -11.52
CA ARG A 8 4.15 0.21 -12.08
C ARG A 8 5.42 0.71 -11.40
N GLN A 9 5.49 2.00 -11.06
CA GLN A 9 6.63 2.53 -10.33
C GLN A 9 6.74 1.99 -8.91
N LEU A 10 5.62 1.77 -8.22
CA LEU A 10 5.65 1.13 -6.90
C LEU A 10 6.21 -0.29 -7.00
N GLU A 11 5.78 -1.06 -8.00
CA GLU A 11 6.28 -2.42 -8.21
C GLU A 11 7.79 -2.43 -8.48
N LEU A 12 8.26 -1.52 -9.35
CA LEU A 12 9.68 -1.37 -9.67
C LEU A 12 10.50 -0.93 -8.45
N ARG A 13 10.00 0.00 -7.63
CA ARG A 13 10.69 0.44 -6.41
C ARG A 13 10.80 -0.66 -5.39
N LEU A 14 9.77 -1.51 -5.27
CA LEU A 14 9.76 -2.58 -4.27
C LEU A 14 10.64 -3.76 -4.70
N ALA A 15 10.84 -3.96 -6.01
CA ALA A 15 11.74 -4.97 -6.53
C ALA A 15 13.18 -4.73 -6.04
N GLY A 16 13.64 -5.51 -5.06
CA GLY A 16 14.97 -5.38 -4.45
C GLY A 16 15.06 -4.40 -3.27
N CYS A 17 13.94 -3.88 -2.79
CA CYS A 17 13.88 -3.00 -1.62
C CYS A 17 13.68 -3.82 -0.35
N SER A 18 14.41 -3.53 0.74
CA SER A 18 14.15 -4.18 2.03
C SER A 18 12.89 -3.61 2.70
N LEU A 19 12.17 -4.43 3.49
CA LEU A 19 10.98 -3.98 4.23
C LEU A 19 11.35 -3.31 5.55
N THR A 20 12.11 -2.22 5.49
CA THR A 20 12.47 -1.38 6.64
C THR A 20 11.82 -0.01 6.54
N ALA A 21 11.67 0.70 7.66
CA ALA A 21 11.05 2.02 7.66
C ALA A 21 11.79 3.03 6.78
N ASP A 22 13.12 2.98 6.78
CA ASP A 22 13.99 3.83 5.97
C ASP A 22 13.81 3.56 4.46
N ALA A 23 13.96 2.30 4.06
CA ALA A 23 13.84 1.89 2.66
C ALA A 23 12.44 2.13 2.08
N LEU A 24 11.40 2.06 2.92
CA LEU A 24 10.01 2.28 2.51
C LEU A 24 9.55 3.74 2.60
N SER A 25 10.39 4.68 3.02
CA SER A 25 10.06 6.12 3.10
C SER A 25 9.55 6.70 1.76
N GLY A 26 10.07 6.16 0.64
CA GLY A 26 9.69 6.51 -0.73
C GLY A 26 8.29 6.05 -1.19
N PHE A 27 7.53 5.34 -0.34
CA PHE A 27 6.19 4.81 -0.66
C PHE A 27 5.05 5.64 -0.03
N SER A 28 5.36 6.80 0.52
CA SER A 28 4.35 7.76 0.97
C SER A 28 3.80 8.59 -0.19
N ALA A 29 2.55 9.05 -0.08
CA ALA A 29 1.94 9.92 -1.09
C ALA A 29 2.75 11.21 -1.34
N MET A 30 3.43 11.73 -0.31
CA MET A 30 4.28 12.92 -0.42
C MET A 30 5.56 12.60 -1.20
N ALA A 31 6.28 11.53 -0.86
CA ALA A 31 7.50 11.14 -1.55
C ALA A 31 7.26 10.75 -3.02
N ILE A 32 6.14 10.09 -3.30
CA ILE A 32 5.74 9.76 -4.68
C ILE A 32 5.38 11.04 -5.44
N ALA A 33 4.64 11.97 -4.82
CA ALA A 33 4.29 13.24 -5.45
C ALA A 33 5.51 14.09 -5.81
N ASP A 34 6.48 14.18 -4.88
CA ASP A 34 7.74 14.88 -5.10
C ASP A 34 8.53 14.28 -6.27
N SER A 35 8.74 12.96 -6.23
CA SER A 35 9.45 12.22 -7.29
C SER A 35 8.83 12.36 -8.67
N LEU A 36 7.52 12.61 -8.75
CA LEU A 36 6.78 12.73 -10.01
C LEU A 36 6.47 14.18 -10.38
N ARG A 37 6.89 15.16 -9.57
CA ARG A 37 6.53 16.57 -9.73
C ARG A 37 5.03 16.75 -9.92
N GLN A 38 4.24 16.05 -9.10
CA GLN A 38 2.78 16.08 -9.11
C GLN A 38 2.24 16.59 -7.76
N LYS A 39 0.98 17.03 -7.74
CA LYS A 39 0.33 17.40 -6.48
C LYS A 39 0.07 16.15 -5.63
N ARG A 40 0.38 16.23 -4.33
CA ARG A 40 0.09 15.17 -3.35
C ARG A 40 -1.37 14.71 -3.39
N SER A 41 -2.32 15.63 -3.58
CA SER A 41 -3.75 15.30 -3.64
C SER A 41 -4.09 14.36 -4.80
N ILE A 42 -3.49 14.57 -5.97
CA ILE A 42 -3.69 13.72 -7.16
C ILE A 42 -3.09 12.34 -6.92
N ILE A 43 -1.87 12.27 -6.38
CA ILE A 43 -1.22 11.00 -6.06
C ILE A 43 -2.01 10.24 -5.00
N SER A 44 -2.42 10.91 -3.92
CA SER A 44 -3.24 10.32 -2.87
C SER A 44 -4.55 9.76 -3.44
N HIS A 45 -5.22 10.49 -4.34
CA HIS A 45 -6.42 10.00 -5.01
C HIS A 45 -6.17 8.69 -5.77
N HIS A 46 -5.10 8.62 -6.57
CA HIS A 46 -4.75 7.39 -7.29
C HIS A 46 -4.36 6.23 -6.37
N LEU A 47 -3.60 6.49 -5.29
CA LEU A 47 -3.20 5.47 -4.32
C LEU A 47 -4.40 4.89 -3.56
N ASN A 48 -5.38 5.74 -3.20
CA ASN A 48 -6.62 5.26 -2.59
C ASN A 48 -7.46 4.44 -3.57
N ASN A 49 -7.48 4.78 -4.86
CA ASN A 49 -8.16 3.95 -5.87
C ASN A 49 -7.48 2.59 -6.02
N LEU A 50 -6.14 2.55 -6.06
CA LEU A 50 -5.38 1.30 -6.07
C LEU A 50 -5.62 0.45 -4.81
N HIS A 51 -5.79 1.09 -3.65
CA HIS A 51 -6.10 0.40 -2.39
C HIS A 51 -7.51 -0.20 -2.42
N ARG A 52 -8.51 0.54 -2.91
CA ARG A 52 -9.88 0.04 -3.15
C ARG A 52 -9.91 -1.14 -4.13
N GLU A 53 -9.07 -1.08 -5.15
CA GLU A 53 -8.84 -2.15 -6.13
C GLU A 53 -8.01 -3.31 -5.57
N GLN A 54 -7.60 -3.25 -4.29
CA GLN A 54 -6.83 -4.30 -3.63
C GLN A 54 -5.45 -4.57 -4.27
N ARG A 55 -4.92 -3.58 -4.99
CA ARG A 55 -3.61 -3.68 -5.67
C ARG A 55 -2.47 -3.22 -4.79
N VAL A 56 -2.76 -2.36 -3.82
CA VAL A 56 -1.80 -1.91 -2.80
C VAL A 56 -2.40 -2.11 -1.40
N VAL A 57 -1.54 -2.36 -0.43
CA VAL A 57 -1.88 -2.29 1.00
C VAL A 57 -1.51 -0.94 1.57
N LYS A 58 -2.21 -0.53 2.62
CA LYS A 58 -1.94 0.67 3.40
C LYS A 58 -1.25 0.29 4.70
N VAL A 59 -0.08 0.86 4.95
CA VAL A 59 0.56 0.78 6.28
C VAL A 59 0.31 2.09 7.01
N ASN A 60 -0.44 2.04 8.11
CA ASN A 60 -0.87 3.17 8.92
C ASN A 60 0.25 3.73 9.82
N SER A 61 1.46 3.81 9.28
CA SER A 61 2.59 4.50 9.88
C SER A 61 2.50 6.02 9.67
N ARG A 62 3.47 6.75 10.21
CA ARG A 62 3.66 8.18 9.92
C ARG A 62 5.02 8.35 9.23
N PRO A 63 5.07 8.60 7.90
CA PRO A 63 3.94 8.77 6.98
C PRO A 63 3.21 7.45 6.64
N VAL A 64 1.97 7.55 6.12
CA VAL A 64 1.21 6.40 5.59
C VAL A 64 1.85 5.93 4.29
N LEU A 65 2.03 4.61 4.17
CA LEU A 65 2.69 3.98 3.02
C LEU A 65 1.70 3.17 2.19
N PHE A 66 1.93 3.11 0.88
CA PHE A 66 1.17 2.30 -0.06
C PHE A 66 2.10 1.32 -0.77
N LEU A 67 1.92 0.02 -0.51
CA LEU A 67 2.83 -1.02 -0.97
C LEU A 67 2.12 -2.00 -1.92
N PRO A 68 2.68 -2.32 -3.09
CA PRO A 68 2.04 -3.18 -4.08
C PRO A 68 1.94 -4.64 -3.62
N VAL A 69 0.71 -5.17 -3.61
CA VAL A 69 0.37 -6.52 -3.09
C VAL A 69 1.16 -7.61 -3.81
N GLU A 70 1.15 -7.60 -5.14
CA GLU A 70 1.80 -8.65 -5.93
C GLU A 70 3.33 -8.60 -5.81
N ALA A 71 3.91 -7.41 -5.67
CA ALA A 71 5.34 -7.26 -5.43
C ALA A 71 5.74 -7.74 -4.01
N LEU A 72 4.92 -7.49 -2.99
CA LEU A 72 5.13 -8.03 -1.64
C LEU A 72 5.10 -9.57 -1.64
N ARG A 73 4.14 -10.16 -2.36
CA ARG A 73 4.05 -11.61 -2.53
C ARG A 73 5.25 -12.17 -3.28
N ARG A 74 5.62 -11.55 -4.40
CA ARG A 74 6.68 -12.05 -5.30
C ARG A 74 8.07 -11.92 -4.71
N TYR A 75 8.41 -10.75 -4.17
CA TYR A 75 9.79 -10.43 -3.75
C TYR A 75 10.03 -10.68 -2.26
N HIS A 76 8.99 -10.59 -1.43
CA HIS A 76 9.10 -10.76 0.04
C HIS A 76 8.38 -11.99 0.56
N ARG A 77 7.73 -12.78 -0.31
CA ARG A 77 7.00 -14.02 0.04
C ARG A 77 5.94 -13.79 1.13
N LEU A 78 5.36 -12.60 1.21
CA LEU A 78 4.29 -12.30 2.18
C LEU A 78 2.94 -12.81 1.68
N ALA A 79 2.08 -13.28 2.59
CA ALA A 79 0.74 -13.73 2.21
C ALA A 79 -0.19 -12.57 1.78
N VAL A 80 -0.10 -11.45 2.50
CA VAL A 80 -0.92 -10.24 2.29
C VAL A 80 -2.43 -10.57 2.33
N ARG A 81 -2.98 -10.70 3.53
CA ARG A 81 -4.36 -11.14 3.77
C ARG A 81 -5.34 -9.99 3.99
N GLN A 82 -4.82 -8.85 4.39
CA GLN A 82 -5.58 -7.63 4.63
C GLN A 82 -5.02 -6.46 3.83
N GLY A 83 -5.84 -5.45 3.59
CA GLY A 83 -5.44 -4.23 2.87
C GLY A 83 -4.91 -3.13 3.77
N ASP A 84 -5.03 -3.24 5.09
CA ASP A 84 -4.57 -2.24 6.06
C ASP A 84 -3.73 -2.91 7.15
N TYR A 85 -2.58 -2.34 7.48
CA TYR A 85 -1.70 -2.80 8.55
C TYR A 85 -1.34 -1.65 9.47
N ALA A 86 -1.21 -1.92 10.77
CA ALA A 86 -0.80 -0.91 11.75
C ALA A 86 0.69 -0.51 11.59
N SER A 87 1.53 -1.43 11.14
CA SER A 87 2.98 -1.23 11.02
C SER A 87 3.61 -2.16 9.98
N ILE A 88 4.85 -1.86 9.58
CA ILE A 88 5.65 -2.72 8.69
C ILE A 88 5.87 -4.09 9.34
N GLN A 89 6.06 -4.13 10.67
CA GLN A 89 6.21 -5.38 11.43
C GLN A 89 4.95 -6.26 11.33
N ALA A 90 3.77 -5.66 11.48
CA ALA A 90 2.50 -6.38 11.33
C ALA A 90 2.34 -6.98 9.93
N LEU A 91 2.73 -6.23 8.89
CA LEU A 91 2.75 -6.72 7.52
C LEU A 91 3.75 -7.88 7.33
N CYS A 92 4.97 -7.76 7.88
CA CYS A 92 6.01 -8.78 7.74
C CYS A 92 5.73 -10.06 8.56
N ALA A 93 4.83 -10.00 9.55
CA ALA A 93 4.42 -11.17 10.32
C ALA A 93 3.60 -12.17 9.49
N GLU A 94 3.08 -11.77 8.32
CA GLU A 94 2.26 -12.61 7.45
C GLU A 94 3.10 -13.60 6.62
N ARG A 95 3.54 -14.68 7.26
CA ARG A 95 4.25 -15.79 6.60
C ARG A 95 3.30 -16.65 5.75
N PRO A 96 3.76 -17.20 4.61
CA PRO A 96 3.00 -18.15 3.81
C PRO A 96 2.94 -19.48 4.57
N GLY A 97 1.76 -19.90 5.03
CA GLY A 97 1.67 -21.16 5.81
C GLY A 97 0.41 -21.46 6.63
N GLN A 98 -0.65 -20.64 6.58
CA GLN A 98 -1.97 -21.07 7.07
C GLN A 98 -2.99 -20.91 5.95
N SER A 99 -3.46 -22.05 5.46
CA SER A 99 -4.43 -22.17 4.39
C SER A 99 -5.74 -21.53 4.84
N GLY A 100 -6.09 -20.44 4.17
CA GLY A 100 -7.36 -19.77 4.28
C GLY A 100 -7.36 -18.81 3.11
N ALA A 101 -8.21 -19.07 2.11
CA ALA A 101 -8.34 -18.22 0.93
C ALA A 101 -8.49 -16.77 1.41
N ALA A 102 -7.46 -15.96 1.19
CA ALA A 102 -7.42 -14.58 1.61
C ALA A 102 -8.30 -13.76 0.66
N HIS A 103 -9.61 -13.90 0.84
CA HIS A 103 -10.58 -12.98 0.26
C HIS A 103 -10.56 -11.73 1.15
N TRP A 104 -9.65 -10.81 0.85
CA TRP A 104 -9.71 -9.46 1.42
C TRP A 104 -11.06 -8.87 1.01
N ARG A 105 -11.98 -8.68 1.97
CA ARG A 105 -13.20 -7.90 1.72
C ARG A 105 -12.82 -6.43 1.76
N ALA A 106 -13.11 -5.70 0.68
CA ALA A 106 -13.16 -4.23 0.77
C ALA A 106 -14.31 -3.86 1.72
N GLY A 107 -13.99 -3.53 2.96
CA GLY A 107 -14.98 -3.15 3.96
C GLY A 107 -14.40 -2.24 5.03
N GLN A 108 -14.62 -0.92 4.86
CA GLN A 108 -15.36 -0.05 5.79
C GLN A 108 -14.85 1.40 5.73
N LEU A 109 -15.29 2.13 4.70
CA LEU A 109 -15.49 3.58 4.81
C LEU A 109 -16.88 3.79 5.43
N ALA A 110 -16.99 3.71 6.75
CA ALA A 110 -18.16 4.16 7.48
C ALA A 110 -17.68 4.76 8.81
N GLY A 111 -17.73 6.09 8.91
CA GLY A 111 -17.30 6.79 10.12
C GLY A 111 -17.05 8.29 9.95
N VAL A 112 -17.87 9.00 9.18
CA VAL A 112 -18.13 10.42 9.44
C VAL A 112 -19.63 10.56 9.62
N PRO A 113 -20.14 10.78 10.85
CA PRO A 113 -21.52 11.20 11.00
C PRO A 113 -21.63 12.60 10.38
N ALA A 114 -22.45 12.72 9.35
CA ALA A 114 -23.06 14.01 9.04
C ALA A 114 -24.01 14.32 10.19
N SER A 115 -23.54 15.10 11.15
CA SER A 115 -24.43 15.74 12.11
C SER A 115 -25.30 16.76 11.35
N VAL A 116 -26.59 16.71 11.70
CA VAL A 116 -27.73 17.45 11.16
C VAL A 116 -27.52 18.96 11.18
#